data_AF-A0A9D4CXX3-F1
#
_entry.id   AF-A0A9D4CXX3-F1
#
_cell.length_a   1.000
_cell.length_b   1.000
_cell.length_c   1.000
_cell.angle_alpha   90.00
_cell.angle_beta   90.00
_cell.angle_gamma   90.00
#
_symmetry.space_group_name_H-M   'P 1'
#
loop_
_entity.id
_entity.type
_entity.pdbx_description
1 polymer ?
#
loop_
_entity_poly.entity_id
_entity_poly.type
_entity_poly.pdbx_seq_one_letter_code
_entity_poly.pdbx_strand_id
1 'polypeptide(L)'
;METLVDNRSAAWQPRELEELLQGIQEHYEVLFGKLSANLSRTDKDRTWSEIVQTINCVGGNKQNVDDTMKKWCDWKSRTIMKDVKRRRFMESSGEAALPKKLHLSVLEEKVVIM
;
A
#
# COMPACT_ATOMS: atom_id res chain seq x y z
N MET A 1 -31.82 -20.34 -1.31
CA MET A 1 -30.40 -20.61 -1.59
C MET A 1 -29.97 -19.68 -2.70
N GLU A 2 -29.41 -18.52 -2.39
CA GLU A 2 -28.78 -17.66 -3.40
C GLU A 2 -27.42 -17.25 -2.87
N THR A 3 -26.40 -17.97 -3.34
CA THR A 3 -25.00 -17.68 -3.14
C THR A 3 -24.58 -16.62 -4.15
N LEU A 4 -24.60 -15.35 -3.75
CA LEU A 4 -23.80 -14.29 -4.36
C LEU A 4 -22.61 -14.01 -3.45
N VAL A 5 -21.63 -14.93 -3.48
CA VAL A 5 -20.27 -14.60 -3.07
C VAL A 5 -19.69 -13.80 -4.23
N ASP A 6 -19.84 -12.48 -4.16
CA ASP A 6 -19.18 -11.56 -5.07
C ASP A 6 -17.67 -11.75 -4.87
N ASN A 7 -17.06 -12.45 -5.83
CA ASN A 7 -15.64 -12.76 -5.88
C ASN A 7 -14.85 -11.50 -6.27
N ARG A 8 -14.77 -10.55 -5.34
CA ARG A 8 -13.90 -9.37 -5.41
C ARG A 8 -13.34 -9.20 -4.01
N SER A 9 -12.01 -9.28 -3.87
CA SER A 9 -11.30 -9.02 -2.62
C SER A 9 -11.99 -7.88 -1.87
N ALA A 10 -12.59 -8.22 -0.73
CA ALA A 10 -13.39 -7.28 0.04
C ALA A 10 -12.61 -5.98 0.28
N ALA A 11 -13.33 -4.86 0.35
CA ALA A 11 -12.72 -3.54 0.46
C ALA A 11 -11.70 -3.53 1.61
N TRP A 12 -10.45 -3.19 1.30
CA TRP A 12 -9.37 -3.10 2.29
C TRP A 12 -9.74 -2.05 3.35
N GLN A 13 -9.79 -2.48 4.60
CA GLN A 13 -10.10 -1.64 5.74
C GLN A 13 -8.90 -0.76 6.10
N PRO A 14 -9.11 0.41 6.73
CA PRO A 14 -8.02 1.28 7.15
C PRO A 14 -6.96 0.55 8.00
N ARG A 15 -7.40 -0.30 8.93
CA ARG A 15 -6.51 -1.11 9.78
C ARG A 15 -5.65 -2.09 8.98
N GLU A 16 -6.21 -2.72 7.95
CA GLU A 16 -5.45 -3.63 7.07
C GLU A 16 -4.38 -2.86 6.26
N LEU A 17 -4.68 -1.62 5.85
CA LEU A 17 -3.71 -0.75 5.18
C LEU A 17 -2.62 -0.24 6.13
N GLU A 18 -2.95 0.00 7.39
CA GLU A 18 -1.99 0.35 8.44
C GLU A 18 -0.98 -0.78 8.67
N GLU A 19 -1.46 -2.02 8.86
CA GLU A 19 -0.56 -3.17 9.02
C GLU A 19 0.26 -3.45 7.76
N LEU A 20 -0.33 -3.31 6.57
CA LEU A 20 0.40 -3.44 5.31
C LEU A 20 1.54 -2.42 5.23
N LEU A 21 1.26 -1.16 5.55
CA LEU A 21 2.25 -0.10 5.54
C LEU A 21 3.35 -0.35 6.58
N GLN A 22 2.96 -0.71 7.80
CA GLN A 22 3.89 -0.99 8.89
C GLN A 22 4.81 -2.16 8.54
N GLY A 23 4.26 -3.29 8.10
CA GLY A 23 5.05 -4.46 7.73
C GLY A 23 6.02 -4.16 6.58
N ILE A 24 5.61 -3.38 5.57
CA ILE A 24 6.54 -2.98 4.51
C ILE A 24 7.60 -2.00 5.01
N GLN A 25 7.28 -1.13 5.96
CA GLN A 25 8.25 -0.22 6.54
C GLN A 25 9.31 -0.99 7.37
N GLU A 26 8.87 -1.92 8.20
CA GLU A 26 9.74 -2.77 9.02
C GLU A 26 10.64 -3.68 8.17
N HIS A 27 10.13 -4.14 7.03
CA HIS A 27 10.85 -5.03 6.11
C HIS A 27 11.29 -4.36 4.82
N TYR A 28 11.38 -3.02 4.79
CA TYR A 28 11.65 -2.28 3.55
C TYR A 28 12.97 -2.71 2.90
N GLU A 29 14.03 -2.84 3.69
CA GLU A 29 15.36 -3.20 3.18
C GLU A 29 15.39 -4.59 2.49
N VAL A 30 14.55 -5.50 2.97
CA VAL A 30 14.41 -6.87 2.46
C VAL A 30 13.59 -6.88 1.17
N LEU A 31 12.49 -6.13 1.14
CA LEU A 31 11.54 -6.14 0.02
C LEU A 31 12.01 -5.23 -1.13
N PHE A 32 12.44 -4.00 -0.82
CA PHE A 32 12.66 -2.94 -1.79
C PHE A 32 13.99 -2.19 -1.63
N GLY A 33 14.63 -2.26 -0.47
CA GLY A 33 15.89 -1.55 -0.22
C GLY A 33 17.11 -2.24 -0.81
N LYS A 34 18.29 -1.76 -0.43
CA LYS A 34 19.55 -2.13 -1.09
C LYS A 34 19.89 -3.62 -0.94
N LEU A 35 19.46 -4.23 0.16
CA LEU A 35 19.68 -5.64 0.46
C LEU A 35 18.79 -6.57 -0.39
N SER A 36 17.64 -6.08 -0.88
CA SER A 36 16.70 -6.83 -1.72
C SER A 36 17.35 -7.43 -2.97
N ALA A 37 18.35 -6.77 -3.57
CA ALA A 37 19.04 -7.28 -4.76
C ALA A 37 19.82 -8.59 -4.49
N ASN A 38 20.24 -8.82 -3.25
CA ASN A 38 21.03 -9.99 -2.85
C ASN A 38 20.18 -11.10 -2.23
N LEU A 39 18.89 -10.85 -1.99
CA LEU A 39 17.99 -11.80 -1.36
C LEU A 39 17.27 -12.66 -2.38
N SER A 40 17.06 -13.93 -2.02
CA SER A 40 16.35 -14.86 -2.88
C SER A 40 14.86 -14.50 -2.97
N ARG A 41 14.20 -14.97 -4.04
CA ARG A 41 12.75 -14.86 -4.16
C ARG A 41 12.03 -15.49 -2.96
N THR A 42 12.54 -16.60 -2.47
CA THR A 42 12.00 -17.32 -1.31
C THR A 42 12.03 -16.47 -0.04
N ASP A 43 13.11 -15.71 0.20
CA ASP A 43 13.22 -14.84 1.36
C ASP A 43 12.18 -13.71 1.31
N LYS A 44 11.98 -13.12 0.12
CA LYS A 44 10.96 -12.09 -0.09
C LYS A 44 9.55 -12.64 0.05
N ASP A 45 9.28 -13.81 -0.52
CA ASP A 45 7.97 -14.49 -0.41
C ASP A 45 7.65 -14.81 1.06
N ARG A 46 8.65 -15.20 1.86
CA ARG A 46 8.49 -15.40 3.30
C ARG A 46 8.12 -14.11 4.02
N THR A 47 8.84 -13.02 3.78
CA THR A 47 8.54 -11.72 4.38
C THR A 47 7.13 -11.25 3.99
N TRP A 48 6.73 -11.39 2.72
CA TRP A 48 5.36 -11.11 2.31
C TRP A 48 4.34 -11.98 3.02
N SER A 49 4.64 -13.26 3.22
CA SER A 49 3.75 -14.17 3.95
C SER A 49 3.58 -13.76 5.41
N GLU A 50 4.64 -13.30 6.07
CA GLU A 50 4.60 -12.77 7.44
C GLU A 50 3.74 -11.51 7.54
N ILE A 51 3.86 -10.59 6.56
CA ILE A 51 3.00 -9.39 6.47
C ILE A 51 1.54 -9.79 6.27
N VAL A 52 1.26 -10.70 5.34
CA VAL A 52 -0.11 -11.19 5.07
C VAL A 52 -0.72 -11.86 6.27
N GLN A 53 0.06 -12.66 7.02
CA GLN A 53 -0.42 -13.29 8.24
C GLN A 53 -0.86 -12.24 9.26
N THR A 54 -0.07 -11.18 9.44
CA THR A 54 -0.40 -10.07 10.35
C THR A 54 -1.67 -9.34 9.92
N ILE A 55 -1.79 -9.01 8.62
CA ILE A 55 -2.99 -8.38 8.04
C ILE A 55 -4.22 -9.28 8.28
N ASN A 56 -4.11 -10.57 8.02
CA ASN A 56 -5.19 -11.53 8.19
C ASN A 56 -5.56 -11.79 9.66
N CYS A 57 -4.64 -11.53 10.60
CA CYS A 57 -4.93 -11.61 12.04
C CYS A 57 -5.73 -10.40 12.53
N VAL A 58 -5.48 -9.21 11.98
CA VAL A 58 -6.23 -7.99 12.36
C VAL A 58 -7.49 -7.76 11.53
N GLY A 59 -7.51 -8.32 10.31
CA GLY A 59 -8.57 -8.19 9.33
C GLY A 59 -9.57 -9.34 9.43
N GLY A 60 -10.83 -9.06 9.10
CA GLY A 60 -11.84 -10.10 8.96
C GLY A 60 -11.70 -10.92 7.65
N ASN A 61 -10.87 -10.45 6.72
CA ASN A 61 -10.69 -11.06 5.40
C ASN A 61 -9.35 -11.77 5.28
N LYS A 62 -9.34 -12.86 4.50
CA LYS A 62 -8.12 -13.59 4.15
C LYS A 62 -7.55 -13.04 2.85
N GLN A 63 -6.60 -12.13 2.95
CA GLN A 63 -5.75 -11.72 1.84
C GLN A 63 -4.69 -12.80 1.58
N ASN A 64 -4.23 -12.90 0.34
CA ASN A 64 -3.07 -13.71 -0.03
C ASN A 64 -1.89 -12.81 -0.41
N VAL A 65 -0.72 -13.42 -0.61
CA VAL A 65 0.52 -12.70 -0.95
C VAL A 65 0.39 -11.93 -2.26
N ASP A 66 -0.15 -12.54 -3.32
CA ASP A 66 -0.26 -11.91 -4.64
C ASP A 66 -1.16 -10.68 -4.62
N ASP A 67 -2.34 -10.80 -4.01
CA ASP A 67 -3.29 -9.69 -3.82
C ASP A 67 -2.70 -8.57 -2.97
N THR A 68 -1.91 -8.92 -1.94
CA THR A 68 -1.26 -7.94 -1.05
C THR A 68 -0.14 -7.19 -1.76
N MET A 69 0.68 -7.91 -2.54
CA MET A 69 1.71 -7.30 -3.38
C MET A 69 1.11 -6.37 -4.42
N LYS A 70 0.08 -6.83 -5.12
CA LYS A 70 -0.65 -6.03 -6.11
C LYS A 70 -1.27 -4.79 -5.47
N LYS A 71 -1.92 -4.97 -4.31
CA LYS A 71 -2.50 -3.88 -3.54
C LYS A 71 -1.46 -2.82 -3.18
N TRP A 72 -0.29 -3.23 -2.68
CA TRP A 72 0.80 -2.32 -2.36
C TRP A 72 1.28 -1.56 -3.58
N CYS A 73 1.57 -2.25 -4.68
CA CYS A 73 2.03 -1.63 -5.92
C CYS A 73 1.02 -0.61 -6.47
N ASP A 74 -0.26 -0.97 -6.49
CA ASP A 74 -1.35 -0.08 -6.91
C ASP A 74 -1.48 1.13 -5.99
N TRP A 75 -1.44 0.90 -4.67
CA TRP A 75 -1.57 1.95 -3.67
C TRP A 75 -0.41 2.93 -3.73
N LYS A 76 0.84 2.43 -3.79
CA LYS A 76 2.05 3.25 -3.94
C LYS A 76 2.00 4.06 -5.24
N SER A 77 1.72 3.43 -6.37
CA SER A 77 1.68 4.10 -7.67
C SER A 77 0.62 5.21 -7.74
N ARG A 78 -0.60 4.92 -7.23
CA ARG A 78 -1.68 5.91 -7.18
C ARG A 78 -1.32 7.09 -6.28
N THR A 79 -0.69 6.80 -5.14
CA THR A 79 -0.29 7.81 -4.16
C THR A 79 0.81 8.71 -4.70
N ILE A 80 1.85 8.14 -5.32
CA ILE A 80 2.91 8.90 -5.99
C ILE A 80 2.33 9.78 -7.10
N MET A 81 1.43 9.24 -7.93
CA MET A 81 0.80 10.01 -9.00
C MET A 81 -0.05 11.16 -8.46
N LYS A 82 -0.74 10.95 -7.34
CA LYS A 82 -1.51 11.99 -6.65
C LYS A 82 -0.60 13.08 -6.10
N ASP A 83 0.54 12.71 -5.51
CA ASP A 83 1.56 13.65 -5.05
C ASP A 83 2.18 14.48 -6.19
N VAL A 84 2.50 13.83 -7.32
CA VAL A 84 3.02 14.54 -8.51
C VAL A 84 2.00 15.56 -9.01
N LYS A 85 0.70 15.21 -9.07
CA LYS A 85 -0.37 16.15 -9.43
C LYS A 85 -0.51 17.28 -8.40
N ARG A 86 -0.38 16.98 -7.11
CA ARG A 86 -0.37 17.96 -6.02
C ARG A 86 0.76 18.97 -6.22
N ARG A 87 2.00 18.51 -6.42
CA ARG A 87 3.17 19.37 -6.65
C ARG A 87 3.02 20.24 -7.90
N ARG A 88 2.64 19.64 -9.04
CA ARG A 88 2.40 20.40 -10.29
C ARG A 88 1.33 21.47 -10.14
N PHE A 89 0.28 21.18 -9.38
CA PHE A 89 -0.75 22.17 -9.08
C PHE A 89 -0.19 23.32 -8.25
N MET A 90 0.59 23.03 -7.20
CA MET A 90 1.23 24.05 -6.38
C MET A 90 2.18 24.93 -7.19
N GLU A 91 2.95 24.33 -8.10
CA GLU A 91 3.87 25.06 -8.99
C GLU A 91 3.15 25.95 -10.00
N SER A 92 1.97 25.52 -10.48
CA SER A 92 1.23 26.23 -11.54
C SER A 92 0.20 27.23 -11.03
N SER A 93 -0.29 27.06 -9.80
CA SER A 93 -1.51 27.74 -9.34
C SER A 93 -1.28 28.87 -8.32
N GLY A 94 -0.03 29.17 -7.96
CA GLY A 94 0.29 30.24 -7.01
C GLY A 94 -0.40 30.05 -5.65
N GLU A 95 -1.04 31.09 -5.11
CA GLU A 95 -1.77 31.08 -3.82
C GLU A 95 -3.13 30.35 -3.86
N ALA A 96 -3.50 29.72 -4.97
CA ALA A 96 -4.78 29.03 -5.06
C ALA A 96 -4.84 27.81 -4.12
N ALA A 97 -5.94 27.70 -3.39
CA ALA A 97 -6.16 26.60 -2.46
C ALA A 97 -6.17 25.23 -3.17
N LEU A 98 -5.49 24.25 -2.55
CA LEU A 98 -5.38 22.90 -3.10
C LEU A 98 -6.75 22.19 -3.16
N PRO A 99 -7.12 21.59 -4.30
CA PRO A 99 -8.30 20.76 -4.40
C PRO A 99 -8.27 19.61 -3.39
N LYS A 100 -9.37 19.39 -2.66
CA LYS A 100 -9.49 18.31 -1.65
C LYS A 100 -9.09 16.94 -2.19
N LYS A 101 -9.36 16.65 -3.47
CA LYS A 101 -8.98 15.39 -4.14
C LYS A 101 -7.47 15.16 -4.26
N LEU A 102 -6.66 16.21 -4.08
CA LEU A 102 -5.19 16.14 -4.08
C LEU A 102 -4.60 16.16 -2.67
N HIS A 103 -5.43 16.28 -1.63
CA HIS A 103 -4.97 16.16 -0.25
C HIS A 103 -4.59 14.71 0.01
N LEU A 104 -3.35 14.48 0.45
CA LEU A 104 -2.89 13.17 0.86
C LEU A 104 -3.39 12.91 2.28
N SER A 105 -3.88 11.70 2.53
CA SER A 105 -4.13 11.21 3.89
C SER A 105 -2.80 10.92 4.60
N VAL A 106 -2.83 10.77 5.92
CA VAL A 106 -1.65 10.43 6.73
C VAL A 106 -0.94 9.17 6.22
N LEU A 107 -1.68 8.14 5.80
CA LEU A 107 -1.09 6.91 5.26
C LEU A 107 -0.48 7.14 3.88
N GLU A 108 -1.14 7.94 3.03
CA GLU A 108 -0.60 8.30 1.73
C GLU A 108 0.69 9.12 1.85
N GLU A 109 0.79 10.03 2.82
CA GLU A 109 2.03 10.79 3.07
C GLU A 109 3.18 9.88 3.45
N LYS A 110 2.94 8.88 4.30
CA LYS A 110 3.93 7.86 4.65
C LYS A 110 4.34 7.02 3.44
N VAL A 111 3.41 6.69 2.55
CA VAL A 111 3.70 5.94 1.31
C VAL A 111 4.58 6.74 0.35
N VAL A 112 4.44 8.08 0.28
CA VAL A 112 5.26 8.93 -0.61
C VAL A 112 6.73 8.98 -0.19
N ILE A 113 7.02 8.92 1.11
CA ILE A 113 8.38 9.05 1.65
C ILE A 113 9.17 7.72 1.67
N MET A 114 8.51 6.59 1.36
CA MET A 114 9.10 5.25 1.23
C MET A 114 9.54 4.96 -0.21
#